data_AF-B9JFU4-F1
#
_entry.id   AF-B9JFU4-F1
#
_cell.length_a   1.000
_cell.length_b   1.000
_cell.length_c   1.000
_cell.angle_alpha   90.00
_cell.angle_beta   90.00
_cell.angle_gamma   90.00
#
_symmetry.space_group_name_H-M   'P 1'
#
loop_
_entity.id
_entity.type
_entity.pdbx_description
1 polymer ?
#
loop_
_entity_poly.entity_id
_entity_poly.type
_entity_poly.pdbx_seq_one_letter_code
_entity_poly.pdbx_strand_id
1 'polypeptide(L)'
;MAALNIAFEAPDNSRGAAPSRERAIDLVHLAKQTMGDKALEVEVLQMFARQARSCLQEISSGDGKRVRAASHKLKGAASAVGAFKVADAASALENKAGDASCMATVTASVIEAENFILKLSR
;
A
#
# COMPACT_ATOMS: atom_id res chain seq x y z
N MET A 1 0.06 50.87 12.28
CA MET A 1 0.43 49.54 12.81
C MET A 1 -0.72 48.58 12.48
N ALA A 2 -0.54 47.70 11.49
CA ALA A 2 -1.58 46.74 11.09
C ALA A 2 -1.46 45.46 11.91
N ALA A 3 -2.56 45.01 12.50
CA ALA A 3 -2.67 43.76 13.24
C ALA A 3 -2.67 42.58 12.25
N LEU A 4 -1.77 41.62 12.47
CA LEU A 4 -1.67 40.39 11.69
C LEU A 4 -2.67 39.37 12.26
N ASN A 5 -3.81 39.20 11.59
CA ASN A 5 -4.73 38.09 11.84
C ASN A 5 -4.11 36.80 11.29
N ILE A 6 -3.53 35.99 12.17
CA ILE A 6 -3.18 34.60 11.85
C ILE A 6 -4.45 33.77 12.03
N ALA A 7 -5.12 33.50 10.91
CA ALA A 7 -6.14 32.46 10.84
C ALA A 7 -5.41 31.10 10.84
N PHE A 8 -5.58 30.35 11.92
CA PHE A 8 -5.19 28.95 12.01
C PHE A 8 -6.24 28.13 11.24
N GLU A 9 -6.09 28.06 9.92
CA GLU A 9 -6.88 27.16 9.09
C GLU A 9 -6.47 25.72 9.42
N ALA A 10 -7.41 24.98 10.01
CA ALA A 10 -7.31 23.53 10.14
C ALA A 10 -7.05 22.94 8.74
N PRO A 11 -6.18 21.92 8.61
CA PRO A 11 -5.92 21.33 7.31
C PRO A 11 -7.22 20.73 6.78
N ASP A 12 -7.75 21.39 5.76
CA ASP A 12 -8.88 20.96 4.97
C ASP A 12 -8.54 19.58 4.39
N ASN A 13 -8.99 18.52 5.08
CA ASN A 13 -8.78 17.14 4.66
C ASN A 13 -9.77 16.76 3.55
N SER A 14 -10.13 17.71 2.68
CA SER A 14 -10.70 17.44 1.37
C SER A 14 -9.59 16.86 0.51
N ARG A 15 -9.29 15.58 0.75
CA ARG A 15 -8.52 14.76 -0.17
C ARG A 15 -9.30 14.75 -1.48
N GLY A 16 -8.95 15.69 -2.35
CA GLY A 16 -9.39 15.76 -3.73
C GLY A 16 -9.26 14.37 -4.35
N ALA A 17 -10.20 14.06 -5.22
CA ALA A 17 -10.25 12.80 -5.95
C ALA A 17 -8.96 12.62 -6.75
N ALA A 18 -7.93 12.08 -6.11
CA ALA A 18 -6.71 11.71 -6.77
C ALA A 18 -7.09 10.64 -7.81
N PRO A 19 -6.57 10.72 -9.05
CA PRO A 19 -6.74 9.66 -10.04
C PRO A 19 -6.47 8.31 -9.38
N SER A 20 -7.24 7.30 -9.74
CA SER A 20 -7.29 5.99 -9.06
C SER A 20 -5.92 5.33 -8.83
N ARG A 21 -4.90 5.73 -9.61
CA ARG A 21 -3.49 5.29 -9.51
C ARG A 21 -2.66 5.98 -8.41
N GLU A 22 -3.09 7.13 -7.91
CA GLU A 22 -2.45 7.81 -6.77
C GLU A 22 -2.95 7.27 -5.42
N ARG A 23 -4.04 6.51 -5.40
CA ARG A 23 -4.54 5.86 -4.18
C ARG A 23 -3.65 4.66 -3.85
N ALA A 24 -3.53 4.36 -2.55
CA ALA A 24 -2.77 3.20 -2.10
C ALA A 24 -3.33 1.88 -2.65
N ILE A 25 -4.65 1.82 -2.89
CA ILE A 25 -5.37 0.70 -3.49
C ILE A 25 -6.36 1.23 -4.55
N ASP A 26 -6.34 0.62 -5.74
CA ASP A 26 -7.31 0.87 -6.80
C ASP A 26 -8.61 0.09 -6.55
N LEU A 27 -9.61 0.77 -6.01
CA LEU A 27 -10.92 0.20 -5.73
C LEU A 27 -11.69 -0.22 -7.00
N VAL A 28 -11.39 0.38 -8.16
CA VAL A 28 -12.02 -0.02 -9.43
C VAL A 28 -11.44 -1.36 -9.89
N HIS A 29 -10.13 -1.58 -9.69
CA HIS A 29 -9.51 -2.87 -9.91
C HIS A 29 -10.09 -3.93 -8.97
N LEU A 30 -10.19 -3.60 -7.68
CA LEU A 30 -10.72 -4.51 -6.67
C LEU A 30 -12.16 -4.92 -6.98
N ALA A 31 -13.05 -3.96 -7.27
CA ALA A 31 -14.44 -4.24 -7.62
C ALA A 31 -14.59 -5.12 -8.88
N LYS A 32 -13.67 -5.02 -9.83
CA LYS A 32 -13.66 -5.90 -11.02
C LYS A 32 -13.27 -7.33 -10.66
N GLN A 33 -12.33 -7.52 -9.74
CA GLN A 33 -11.90 -8.84 -9.26
C GLN A 33 -12.99 -9.53 -8.42
N THR A 34 -13.76 -8.77 -7.66
CA THR A 34 -14.79 -9.28 -6.75
C THR A 34 -16.21 -9.21 -7.31
N MET A 35 -16.36 -8.88 -8.60
CA MET A 35 -17.66 -8.68 -9.25
C MET A 35 -18.57 -7.65 -8.53
N GLY A 36 -17.97 -6.71 -7.80
CA GLY A 36 -18.65 -5.67 -7.01
C GLY A 36 -19.19 -6.14 -5.66
N ASP A 37 -18.84 -7.35 -5.20
CA ASP A 37 -19.20 -7.84 -3.88
C ASP A 37 -18.30 -7.21 -2.80
N LYS A 38 -18.88 -6.26 -2.04
CA LYS A 38 -18.18 -5.56 -0.96
C LYS A 38 -17.69 -6.47 0.17
N ALA A 39 -18.40 -7.56 0.48
CA ALA A 39 -17.96 -8.47 1.53
C ALA A 39 -16.67 -9.20 1.09
N LEU A 40 -16.65 -9.64 -0.17
CA LEU A 40 -15.47 -10.25 -0.78
C LEU A 40 -14.31 -9.25 -0.93
N GLU A 41 -14.59 -8.00 -1.29
CA GLU A 41 -13.57 -6.93 -1.32
C GLU A 41 -12.86 -6.79 0.03
N VAL A 42 -13.62 -6.73 1.12
CA VAL A 42 -13.06 -6.62 2.48
C VAL A 42 -12.27 -7.88 2.85
N GLU A 43 -12.77 -9.06 2.54
CA GLU A 43 -12.07 -10.33 2.82
C GLU A 43 -10.71 -10.41 2.10
N VAL A 44 -10.69 -10.07 0.81
CA VAL A 44 -9.50 -10.04 -0.03
C VAL A 44 -8.50 -9.00 0.50
N LEU A 45 -8.96 -7.80 0.87
CA LEU A 45 -8.10 -6.77 1.46
C LEU A 45 -7.49 -7.20 2.80
N GLN A 46 -8.28 -7.84 3.67
CA GLN A 46 -7.79 -8.36 4.94
C GLN A 46 -6.76 -9.48 4.75
N MET A 47 -7.00 -10.38 3.77
CA MET A 47 -6.05 -11.43 3.41
C MET A 47 -4.74 -10.84 2.89
N PHE A 48 -4.81 -9.84 2.00
CA PHE A 48 -3.65 -9.10 1.52
C PHE A 48 -2.89 -8.43 2.67
N ALA A 49 -3.55 -7.76 3.61
CA ALA A 49 -2.88 -7.11 4.73
C ALA A 49 -2.09 -8.11 5.60
N ARG A 50 -2.65 -9.30 5.87
CA ARG A 50 -1.93 -10.36 6.59
C ARG A 50 -0.72 -10.86 5.80
N GLN A 51 -0.88 -11.07 4.49
CA GLN A 51 0.19 -11.54 3.63
C GLN A 51 1.31 -10.50 3.48
N ALA A 52 0.96 -9.21 3.39
CA ALA A 52 1.89 -8.11 3.29
C ALA A 52 2.77 -7.99 4.54
N ARG A 53 2.18 -8.09 5.74
CA ARG A 53 2.92 -8.15 7.00
C ARG A 53 3.91 -9.32 7.06
N SER A 54 3.48 -10.51 6.65
CA SER A 54 4.38 -11.68 6.60
C SER A 54 5.54 -11.47 5.63
N CYS A 55 5.29 -10.88 4.46
CA CYS A 55 6.33 -10.59 3.49
C CYS A 55 7.31 -9.53 4.02
N LEU A 56 6.83 -8.47 4.70
CA LEU A 56 7.70 -7.46 5.30
C LEU A 56 8.61 -8.04 6.39
N GLN A 57 8.11 -8.97 7.20
CA GLN A 57 8.93 -9.68 8.18
C GLN A 57 10.04 -10.48 7.48
N GLU A 58 9.70 -11.25 6.44
CA GLU A 58 10.67 -12.01 5.64
C GLU A 58 11.70 -11.10 4.93
N ILE A 59 11.28 -9.93 4.46
CA ILE A 59 12.16 -8.91 3.85
C ILE A 59 13.12 -8.32 4.90
N SER A 60 12.65 -8.11 6.13
CA SER A 60 13.46 -7.48 7.20
C SER A 60 14.44 -8.45 7.85
N SER A 61 14.13 -9.74 7.91
CA SER A 61 14.94 -10.76 8.60
C SER A 61 15.63 -11.76 7.65
N GLY A 62 15.49 -11.58 6.34
CA GLY A 62 15.90 -12.57 5.35
C GLY A 62 17.21 -12.22 4.63
N ASP A 63 17.91 -13.25 4.15
CA ASP A 63 18.99 -13.08 3.18
C ASP A 63 18.45 -12.63 1.81
N GLY A 64 19.31 -12.11 0.93
CA GLY A 64 18.91 -11.58 -0.39
C GLY A 64 18.00 -12.51 -1.22
N LYS A 65 18.15 -13.83 -1.11
CA LYS A 65 17.24 -14.81 -1.76
C LYS A 65 15.83 -14.80 -1.15
N ARG A 66 15.71 -14.73 0.17
CA ARG A 66 14.42 -14.63 0.89
C ARG A 66 13.76 -13.29 0.62
N VAL A 67 14.52 -12.20 0.67
CA VAL A 67 14.05 -10.85 0.31
C VAL A 67 13.45 -10.84 -1.09
N ARG A 68 14.16 -11.43 -2.07
CA ARG A 68 13.67 -11.54 -3.45
C ARG A 68 12.38 -12.35 -3.55
N ALA A 69 12.32 -13.52 -2.89
CA ALA A 69 11.12 -14.36 -2.90
C ALA A 69 9.92 -13.70 -2.22
N ALA A 70 10.12 -13.05 -1.08
CA ALA A 70 9.09 -12.31 -0.35
C ALA A 70 8.60 -11.09 -1.16
N SER A 71 9.51 -10.37 -1.81
CA SER A 71 9.17 -9.25 -2.71
C SER A 71 8.34 -9.72 -3.90
N HIS A 72 8.71 -10.85 -4.51
CA HIS A 72 7.96 -11.44 -5.61
C HIS A 72 6.53 -11.84 -5.20
N LYS A 73 6.38 -12.47 -4.02
CA LYS A 73 5.05 -12.80 -3.46
C LYS A 73 4.23 -11.55 -3.17
N LEU A 74 4.84 -10.54 -2.53
CA LEU A 74 4.19 -9.27 -2.19
C LEU A 74 3.70 -8.55 -3.45
N LYS A 75 4.52 -8.53 -4.51
CA LYS A 75 4.14 -7.96 -5.82
C LYS A 75 2.92 -8.66 -6.42
N GLY A 76 2.87 -9.99 -6.37
CA GLY A 76 1.74 -10.77 -6.86
C GLY A 76 0.45 -10.46 -6.10
N ALA A 77 0.53 -10.48 -4.77
CA ALA A 77 -0.61 -10.17 -3.90
C ALA A 77 -1.09 -8.71 -4.09
N ALA A 78 -0.16 -7.76 -4.16
CA ALA A 78 -0.46 -6.35 -4.37
C ALA A 78 -1.13 -6.10 -5.73
N SER A 79 -0.64 -6.75 -6.79
CA SER A 79 -1.25 -6.66 -8.12
C SER A 79 -2.67 -7.21 -8.16
N ALA A 80 -2.95 -8.28 -7.41
CA ALA A 80 -4.28 -8.90 -7.37
C ALA A 80 -5.35 -7.99 -6.71
N VAL A 81 -4.97 -7.21 -5.71
CA VAL A 81 -5.89 -6.30 -4.99
C VAL A 81 -5.90 -4.87 -5.53
N GLY A 82 -5.07 -4.57 -6.53
CA GLY A 82 -4.93 -3.21 -7.08
C GLY A 82 -4.03 -2.27 -6.27
N ALA A 83 -3.20 -2.80 -5.37
CA ALA A 83 -2.18 -2.03 -4.63
C ALA A 83 -0.93 -1.77 -5.48
N PHE A 84 -1.08 -1.09 -6.61
CA PHE A 84 -0.02 -0.95 -7.61
C PHE A 84 1.25 -0.27 -7.09
N LYS A 85 1.14 0.69 -6.16
CA LYS A 85 2.30 1.31 -5.50
C LYS A 85 3.16 0.30 -4.75
N VAL A 86 2.53 -0.63 -4.04
CA VAL A 86 3.22 -1.72 -3.34
C VAL A 86 3.84 -2.68 -4.35
N ALA A 87 3.14 -3.01 -5.43
CA ALA A 87 3.65 -3.89 -6.48
C ALA A 87 4.90 -3.31 -7.17
N ASP A 88 4.90 -2.00 -7.45
CA ASP A 88 6.03 -1.30 -8.05
C ASP A 88 7.24 -1.26 -7.11
N ALA A 89 7.02 -0.87 -5.85
CA ALA A 89 8.06 -0.87 -4.83
C ALA A 89 8.67 -2.28 -4.62
N ALA A 90 7.82 -3.31 -4.57
CA ALA A 90 8.25 -4.70 -4.43
C ALA A 90 9.04 -5.18 -5.66
N SER A 91 8.68 -4.73 -6.86
CA SER A 91 9.42 -5.00 -8.09
C SER A 91 10.81 -4.33 -8.07
N ALA A 92 10.91 -3.10 -7.56
CA ALA A 92 12.18 -2.42 -7.38
C ALA A 92 13.09 -3.17 -6.38
N LEU A 93 12.52 -3.63 -5.26
CA LEU A 93 13.23 -4.42 -4.26
C LEU A 93 13.64 -5.81 -4.79
N GLU A 94 12.83 -6.45 -5.63
CA GLU A 94 13.16 -7.73 -6.28
C GLU A 94 14.41 -7.60 -7.18
N ASN A 95 14.57 -6.47 -7.86
CA ASN A 95 15.72 -6.18 -8.72
C ASN A 95 16.97 -5.72 -7.95
N LYS A 96 16.77 -5.05 -6.81
CA LYS A 96 17.85 -4.53 -5.93
C LYS A 96 17.77 -5.17 -4.55
N ALA A 97 17.81 -6.50 -4.50
CA ALA A 97 17.71 -7.24 -3.25
C ALA A 97 18.85 -6.83 -2.29
N GLY A 98 18.50 -6.22 -1.16
CA GLY A 98 19.45 -5.71 -0.15
C GLY A 98 19.66 -4.20 -0.15
N ASP A 99 19.03 -3.45 -1.06
CA ASP A 99 19.05 -1.99 -1.01
C ASP A 99 18.10 -1.48 0.09
N ALA A 100 18.67 -0.83 1.11
CA ALA A 100 17.93 -0.31 2.25
C ALA A 100 16.89 0.75 1.86
N SER A 101 17.15 1.54 0.82
CA SER A 101 16.18 2.52 0.31
C SER A 101 14.99 1.83 -0.33
N CYS A 102 15.22 0.78 -1.12
CA CYS A 102 14.11 -0.03 -1.68
C CYS A 102 13.29 -0.71 -0.57
N MET A 103 13.94 -1.24 0.46
CA MET A 103 13.23 -1.83 1.61
C MET A 103 12.37 -0.80 2.35
N ALA A 104 12.89 0.42 2.55
CA ALA A 104 12.14 1.50 3.16
C ALA A 104 10.91 1.90 2.32
N THR A 105 11.07 2.03 1.00
CA THR A 105 9.96 2.35 0.08
C THR A 105 8.87 1.29 0.09
N VAL A 106 9.24 -0.01 0.08
CA VAL A 106 8.28 -1.12 0.18
C VAL A 106 7.52 -1.04 1.51
N THR A 107 8.24 -0.85 2.61
CA THR A 107 7.65 -0.77 3.95
C THR A 107 6.67 0.40 4.05
N ALA A 108 7.05 1.59 3.59
CA ALA A 108 6.18 2.77 3.57
C ALA A 108 4.92 2.54 2.73
N SER A 109 5.08 1.97 1.53
CA SER A 109 3.96 1.68 0.62
C SER A 109 2.96 0.68 1.23
N VAL A 110 3.47 -0.36 1.92
CA VAL A 110 2.62 -1.35 2.60
C VAL A 110 1.88 -0.71 3.77
N ILE A 111 2.54 0.12 4.58
CA ILE A 111 1.89 0.84 5.68
C ILE A 111 0.77 1.77 5.16
N GLU A 112 1.00 2.47 4.04
CA GLU A 112 -0.05 3.26 3.39
C GLU A 112 -1.24 2.42 2.96
N ALA A 113 -0.99 1.24 2.37
CA ALA A 113 -2.05 0.31 1.96
C ALA A 113 -2.82 -0.24 3.17
N GLU A 114 -2.15 -0.68 4.23
CA GLU A 114 -2.80 -1.15 5.46
C GLU A 114 -3.65 -0.06 6.11
N ASN A 115 -3.13 1.16 6.22
CA ASN A 115 -3.89 2.30 6.73
C ASN A 115 -5.13 2.61 5.87
N PHE A 116 -5.04 2.41 4.57
CA PHE A 116 -6.19 2.58 3.67
C PHE A 116 -7.24 1.49 3.91
N ILE A 117 -6.83 0.23 4.06
CA ILE A 117 -7.72 -0.90 4.38
C ILE A 117 -8.44 -0.70 5.72
N LEU A 118 -7.71 -0.24 6.74
CA LEU A 118 -8.27 0.06 8.06
C LEU A 118 -9.32 1.18 7.99
N LYS A 119 -9.13 2.17 7.12
CA LYS A 119 -10.12 3.25 6.90
C LYS A 119 -11.37 2.79 6.16
N LEU A 120 -11.26 1.76 5.32
CA LEU A 120 -12.41 1.16 4.61
C LEU A 120 -13.22 0.20 5.49
N SER A 121 -12.58 -0.41 6.47
CA SER A 121 -13.18 -1.41 7.36
C SER A 121 -13.90 -0.79 8.57
N ARG A 122 -14.05 0.54 8.60
CA ARG A 122 -14.64 1.32 9.69
C ARG A 122 -15.96 1.92 9.25
#